data_AF-A0A2N7YIB5-F1
#
_entry.id   AF-A0A2N7YIB5-F1
#
_cell.length_a   1.000
_cell.length_b   1.000
_cell.length_c   1.000
_cell.angle_alpha   90.00
_cell.angle_beta   90.00
_cell.angle_gamma   90.00
#
_symmetry.space_group_name_H-M   'P 1'
#
loop_
_entity.id
_entity.type
_entity.pdbx_description
1 polymer ?
#
loop_
_entity_poly.entity_id
_entity_poly.type
_entity_poly.pdbx_seq_one_letter_code
_entity_poly.pdbx_strand_id
1 'polypeptide(L)'
;MFDVSILQPYYGSTIELAVFFARECPEFGLQNKYHAIRWGASSNALLAFCALLLYVTQWKFESAIALMGAIMQSPEPKDLLAGNIIGLNPFHDYAAWKLIRDASDISVKWSVLPTYKEGIDASEVALREEHRLWKLTQI
;
A
#
# COMPACT_ATOMS: atom_id res chain seq x y z
N MET A 1 14.98 -6.40 4.09
CA MET A 1 14.07 -5.43 3.44
C MET A 1 12.72 -5.54 4.14
N PHE A 2 12.09 -4.43 4.51
CA PHE A 2 10.77 -4.46 5.17
C PHE A 2 9.69 -4.92 4.19
N ASP A 3 8.95 -5.97 4.54
CA ASP A 3 7.81 -6.42 3.74
C ASP A 3 6.58 -5.54 4.03
N VAL A 4 6.29 -4.65 3.08
CA VAL A 4 5.21 -3.68 3.19
C VAL A 4 3.82 -4.31 2.94
N SER A 5 3.72 -5.51 2.36
CA SER A 5 2.41 -6.15 2.17
C SER A 5 1.76 -6.61 3.46
N ILE A 6 2.55 -6.83 4.50
CA ILE A 6 2.02 -7.11 5.84
C ILE A 6 1.13 -5.93 6.30
N LEU A 7 1.39 -4.70 5.81
CA LEU A 7 0.63 -3.49 6.11
C LEU A 7 -0.62 -3.31 5.25
N GLN A 8 -0.79 -4.07 4.17
CA GLN A 8 -1.92 -3.92 3.25
C GLN A 8 -3.30 -4.02 3.93
N PRO A 9 -3.61 -5.06 4.75
CA PRO A 9 -4.92 -5.15 5.38
C PRO A 9 -5.18 -3.97 6.33
N TYR A 10 -4.15 -3.56 7.08
CA TYR A 10 -4.19 -2.44 8.01
C TYR A 10 -4.41 -1.09 7.31
N TYR A 11 -3.73 -0.88 6.18
CA TYR A 11 -3.92 0.29 5.34
C TYR A 11 -5.34 0.32 4.75
N GLY A 12 -5.84 -0.82 4.28
CA GLY A 12 -7.21 -0.96 3.76
C GLY A 12 -8.26 -0.56 4.78
N SER A 13 -8.20 -1.13 5.99
CA SER A 13 -9.13 -0.77 7.08
C SER A 13 -9.04 0.70 7.48
N THR A 14 -7.83 1.28 7.44
CA THR A 14 -7.62 2.70 7.73
C THR A 14 -8.30 3.60 6.69
N ILE A 15 -8.21 3.24 5.40
CA ILE A 15 -8.90 3.94 4.31
C ILE A 15 -10.42 3.81 4.45
N GLU A 16 -10.92 2.61 4.77
CA GLU A 16 -12.35 2.38 4.99
C GLU A 16 -12.90 3.24 6.13
N LEU A 17 -12.17 3.34 7.25
CA LEU A 17 -12.55 4.16 8.38
C LEU A 17 -12.50 5.66 8.03
N ALA A 18 -11.48 6.09 7.29
CA ALA A 18 -11.37 7.47 6.81
C ALA A 18 -12.51 7.85 5.85
N VAL A 19 -12.91 6.93 4.97
CA VAL A 19 -14.07 7.11 4.08
C VAL A 19 -15.36 7.17 4.90
N PHE A 20 -15.51 6.34 5.92
CA PHE A 20 -16.65 6.37 6.83
C PHE A 20 -16.76 7.73 7.52
N PHE A 21 -15.70 8.23 8.15
CA PHE A 21 -15.71 9.56 8.79
C PHE A 21 -15.97 10.69 7.79
N ALA A 22 -15.39 10.62 6.59
CA ALA A 22 -15.63 11.63 5.57
C ALA A 22 -17.10 11.70 5.12
N ARG A 23 -17.84 10.59 5.18
CA ARG A 23 -19.25 10.51 4.79
C ARG A 23 -20.20 10.85 5.93
N GLU A 24 -19.98 10.25 7.10
CA GLU A 24 -20.95 10.23 8.19
C GLU A 24 -20.71 11.33 9.24
N CYS A 25 -19.51 11.93 9.27
CA CYS A 25 -19.15 12.99 10.22
C CYS A 25 -19.04 14.34 9.50
N PRO A 26 -20.12 15.15 9.45
CA PRO A 26 -20.12 16.41 8.74
C PRO A 26 -19.15 17.46 9.29
N GLU A 27 -18.74 17.32 10.55
CA GLU A 27 -17.81 18.19 11.27
C GLU A 27 -16.44 18.26 10.60
N PHE A 28 -16.06 17.23 9.85
CA PHE A 28 -14.81 17.21 9.10
C PHE A 28 -14.89 17.97 7.76
N GLY A 29 -16.09 18.27 7.26
CA GLY A 29 -16.28 18.96 5.98
C GLY A 29 -15.75 18.20 4.76
N LEU A 30 -15.71 16.86 4.83
CA LEU A 30 -15.13 15.98 3.81
C LEU A 30 -16.17 15.23 2.95
N GLN A 31 -17.46 15.56 3.04
CA GLN A 31 -18.52 14.78 2.37
C GLN A 31 -18.44 14.79 0.84
N ASN A 32 -17.72 15.74 0.24
CA ASN A 32 -17.49 15.77 -1.21
C ASN A 32 -16.18 15.09 -1.64
N LYS A 33 -15.37 14.63 -0.67
CA LYS A 33 -14.02 14.12 -0.89
C LYS A 33 -13.87 12.62 -0.59
N TYR A 34 -14.89 11.95 -0.05
CA TYR A 34 -14.82 10.52 0.30
C TYR A 34 -14.41 9.61 -0.85
N HIS A 35 -14.85 9.89 -2.08
CA HIS A 35 -14.42 9.15 -3.26
C HIS A 35 -12.91 9.29 -3.51
N ALA A 36 -12.36 10.50 -3.35
CA ALA A 36 -10.94 10.75 -3.53
C ALA A 36 -10.11 10.08 -2.40
N ILE A 37 -10.61 10.12 -1.16
CA ILE A 37 -10.01 9.45 0.00
C ILE A 37 -9.91 7.94 -0.22
N ARG A 38 -10.96 7.32 -0.78
CA ARG A 38 -10.95 5.88 -1.12
C ARG A 38 -9.81 5.48 -2.05
N TRP A 39 -9.38 6.39 -2.92
CA TRP A 39 -8.29 6.19 -3.87
C TRP A 39 -6.93 6.72 -3.37
N GLY A 40 -6.83 7.06 -2.07
CA GLY A 40 -5.56 7.44 -1.44
C GLY A 40 -5.28 8.94 -1.40
N ALA A 41 -6.22 9.81 -1.83
CA ALA A 41 -6.06 11.28 -1.71
C ALA A 41 -6.41 11.82 -0.31
N SER A 42 -6.24 11.01 0.73
CA SER A 42 -6.52 11.39 2.12
C SER A 42 -5.39 12.25 2.69
N SER A 43 -5.70 13.11 3.65
CA SER A 43 -4.67 13.84 4.39
C SER A 43 -3.90 12.87 5.30
N ASN A 44 -2.59 13.10 5.46
CA ASN A 44 -1.75 12.29 6.35
C ASN A 44 -2.25 12.32 7.79
N ALA A 45 -2.82 13.44 8.24
CA ALA A 45 -3.39 13.59 9.57
C ALA A 45 -4.63 12.71 9.78
N LEU A 46 -5.56 12.67 8.80
CA LEU A 46 -6.75 11.83 8.87
C LEU A 46 -6.37 10.34 8.88
N LEU A 47 -5.43 9.93 8.02
CA LEU A 47 -4.95 8.55 8.00
C LEU A 47 -4.26 8.16 9.31
N ALA A 48 -3.38 9.01 9.85
CA ALA A 48 -2.72 8.75 11.11
C ALA A 48 -3.73 8.61 12.26
N PHE A 49 -4.75 9.47 12.28
CA PHE A 49 -5.80 9.44 13.28
C PHE A 49 -6.65 8.16 13.17
N CYS A 50 -7.12 7.79 11.97
CA CYS A 50 -7.85 6.55 11.75
C CYS A 50 -7.01 5.31 12.10
N ALA A 51 -5.72 5.32 11.74
CA ALA A 51 -4.78 4.26 12.07
C ALA A 51 -4.62 4.10 13.60
N LEU A 52 -4.52 5.22 14.31
CA LEU A 52 -4.41 5.24 15.77
C LEU A 52 -5.68 4.67 16.43
N LEU A 53 -6.87 5.11 15.98
CA LEU A 53 -8.14 4.59 16.50
C LEU A 53 -8.26 3.09 16.29
N LEU A 54 -7.93 2.60 15.09
CA LEU A 54 -7.91 1.16 14.82
C LEU A 54 -6.88 0.45 15.69
N TYR A 55 -5.67 0.99 15.82
CA TYR A 55 -4.62 0.40 16.63
C TYR A 55 -5.03 0.24 18.10
N VAL A 56 -5.54 1.30 18.74
CA VAL A 56 -5.95 1.24 20.16
C VAL A 56 -7.18 0.35 20.39
N THR A 57 -8.00 0.15 19.36
CA THR A 57 -9.17 -0.75 19.39
C THR A 57 -8.86 -2.17 18.91
N GLN A 58 -7.59 -2.53 18.76
CA GLN A 58 -7.17 -3.85 18.27
C GLN A 58 -7.78 -4.18 16.89
N TRP A 59 -7.82 -3.18 16.02
CA TRP A 59 -8.33 -3.23 14.65
C TRP A 59 -9.80 -3.60 14.52
N LYS A 60 -10.60 -3.33 15.56
CA LYS A 60 -12.06 -3.53 15.56
C LYS A 60 -12.78 -2.29 15.04
N PHE A 61 -13.29 -2.37 13.83
CA PHE A 61 -13.93 -1.24 13.12
C PHE A 61 -15.05 -0.56 13.93
N GLU A 62 -16.02 -1.34 14.42
CA GLU A 62 -17.14 -0.82 15.22
C GLU A 62 -16.68 -0.12 16.51
N SER A 63 -15.65 -0.66 17.16
CA SER A 63 -15.07 -0.07 18.35
C SER A 63 -14.36 1.25 18.04
N ALA A 64 -13.71 1.37 16.87
CA ALA A 64 -13.09 2.61 16.43
C ALA A 64 -14.12 3.70 16.13
N ILE A 65 -15.27 3.34 15.55
CA ILE A 65 -16.40 4.26 15.35
C ILE A 65 -16.96 4.72 16.70
N ALA A 66 -17.19 3.80 17.63
CA ALA A 66 -17.70 4.15 18.96
C ALA A 66 -16.73 5.09 19.72
N LEU A 67 -15.42 4.84 19.61
CA LEU A 67 -14.39 5.69 20.22
C LEU A 67 -14.37 7.09 19.60
N MET A 68 -14.55 7.19 18.27
CA MET A 68 -14.71 8.49 17.60
C MET A 68 -15.93 9.25 18.12
N GLY A 69 -17.08 8.57 18.23
CA GLY A 69 -18.29 9.17 18.80
C GLY A 69 -18.07 9.71 20.21
N ALA A 70 -17.34 8.96 21.05
CA ALA A 70 -16.96 9.43 22.39
C ALA A 70 -16.02 10.64 22.36
N ILE A 71 -15.05 10.69 21.43
CA ILE A 71 -14.15 11.85 21.24
C ILE A 71 -14.94 13.08 20.80
N MET A 72 -15.87 12.94 19.85
CA MET A 72 -16.70 14.06 19.37
C MET A 72 -17.63 14.62 20.45
N GLN A 73 -18.04 13.80 21.42
CA GLN A 73 -18.86 14.23 22.56
C GLN A 73 -18.02 14.70 23.75
N SER A 74 -16.69 14.60 23.68
CA SER A 74 -15.82 15.02 24.77
C SER A 74 -15.83 16.55 24.92
N PRO A 75 -15.78 17.06 26.16
CA PRO A 75 -15.69 18.50 26.39
C PRO A 75 -14.37 19.05 25.83
N GLU A 76 -14.33 20.35 25.53
CA GLU A 76 -13.11 20.99 25.03
C GLU A 76 -11.91 20.69 25.94
N PRO A 77 -10.73 20.39 25.36
CA PRO A 77 -9.53 20.14 26.13
C PRO A 77 -9.23 21.34 27.04
N LYS A 78 -9.08 21.09 28.34
CA LYS A 78 -8.68 22.13 29.32
C LYS A 78 -7.26 22.64 29.08
N ASP A 79 -6.44 21.85 28.39
CA ASP A 79 -5.07 22.18 28.02
C ASP A 79 -4.84 21.81 26.54
N LEU A 80 -4.73 22.84 25.70
CA LEU A 80 -4.50 22.71 24.27
C LEU A 80 -3.04 22.32 23.94
N LEU A 81 -2.12 22.40 24.90
CA LEU A 81 -0.71 21.99 24.76
C LEU A 81 -0.48 20.54 25.17
N ALA A 82 -1.47 19.87 25.76
CA ALA A 82 -1.41 18.44 26.05
C ALA A 82 -1.39 17.58 24.77
N GLY A 83 -1.86 18.13 23.64
CA GLY A 83 -1.89 17.49 22.33
C GLY A 83 -0.54 17.57 21.59
N ASN A 84 0.51 16.99 22.15
CA ASN A 84 1.80 16.92 21.46
C ASN A 84 1.86 15.69 20.52
N ILE A 85 1.93 15.99 19.22
CA ILE A 85 2.58 15.17 18.18
C ILE A 85 1.80 13.89 17.80
N ILE A 86 0.76 14.02 16.95
CA ILE A 86 0.42 12.94 15.99
C ILE A 86 1.48 12.99 14.87
N GLY A 87 2.73 12.68 15.23
CA GLY A 87 3.91 12.99 14.42
C GLY A 87 4.35 11.90 13.45
N LEU A 88 3.71 10.74 13.43
CA LEU A 88 4.10 9.65 12.52
C LEU A 88 2.84 8.96 12.02
N ASN A 89 2.38 9.35 10.83
CA ASN A 89 1.46 8.52 10.07
C ASN A 89 2.21 7.23 9.69
N PRO A 90 1.83 6.03 10.17
CA PRO A 90 2.52 4.79 9.84
C PRO A 90 2.39 4.42 8.35
N PHE A 91 1.50 5.11 7.63
CA PHE A 91 1.26 4.93 6.19
C PHE A 91 1.80 6.08 5.35
N HIS A 92 2.65 6.96 5.91
CA HIS A 92 3.32 7.98 5.12
C HIS A 92 4.08 7.30 3.96
N ASP A 93 3.80 7.74 2.74
CA ASP A 93 4.37 7.20 1.50
C ASP A 93 4.14 5.70 1.25
N TYR A 94 3.10 5.08 1.84
CA TYR A 94 2.77 3.67 1.59
C TYR A 94 2.68 3.34 0.09
N ALA A 95 2.10 4.24 -0.71
CA ALA A 95 2.01 4.07 -2.16
C ALA A 95 3.41 4.02 -2.83
N ALA A 96 4.36 4.84 -2.39
CA ALA A 96 5.73 4.83 -2.90
C ALA A 96 6.47 3.57 -2.47
N TRP A 97 6.34 3.16 -1.20
CA TRP A 97 6.93 1.93 -0.69
C TRP A 97 6.39 0.67 -1.38
N LYS A 98 5.07 0.65 -1.65
CA LYS A 98 4.44 -0.42 -2.44
C LYS A 98 5.03 -0.46 -3.86
N LEU A 99 5.16 0.67 -4.53
CA LEU A 99 5.72 0.74 -5.88
C LEU A 99 7.18 0.25 -5.93
N ILE A 100 8.00 0.58 -4.93
CA ILE A 100 9.37 0.07 -4.81
C ILE A 100 9.37 -1.46 -4.63
N ARG A 101 8.45 -2.00 -3.83
CA ARG A 101 8.32 -3.45 -3.64
C ARG A 101 7.86 -4.15 -4.91
N ASP A 102 6.81 -3.64 -5.57
CA ASP A 102 6.30 -4.17 -6.83
C ASP A 102 7.40 -4.15 -7.92
N ALA A 103 8.19 -3.07 -7.99
CA ALA A 103 9.35 -2.99 -8.89
C ALA A 103 10.47 -3.99 -8.54
N SER A 104 10.69 -4.26 -7.24
CA SER A 104 11.66 -5.25 -6.78
C SER A 104 11.21 -6.68 -7.08
N ASP A 105 9.92 -6.98 -6.93
CA ASP A 105 9.36 -8.30 -7.29
C ASP A 105 9.48 -8.56 -8.80
N ILE A 106 9.25 -7.52 -9.61
CA ILE A 106 9.50 -7.58 -11.06
C ILE A 106 10.99 -7.81 -11.34
N SER A 107 11.91 -7.05 -10.72
CA SER A 107 13.34 -7.21 -11.00
C SER A 107 13.87 -8.61 -10.65
N VAL A 108 13.37 -9.22 -9.56
CA VAL A 108 13.69 -10.61 -9.18
C VAL A 108 13.11 -11.61 -10.19
N LYS A 109 11.89 -11.39 -10.68
CA LYS A 109 11.28 -12.25 -11.70
C LYS A 109 12.02 -12.18 -13.04
N TRP A 110 12.63 -11.04 -13.36
CA TRP A 110 13.39 -10.81 -14.58
C TRP A 110 14.89 -11.15 -14.45
N SER A 111 15.45 -11.23 -13.24
CA SER A 111 16.84 -11.68 -13.01
C SER A 111 17.02 -13.20 -13.06
N VAL A 112 15.91 -13.96 -13.10
CA VAL A 112 15.89 -15.42 -13.33
C VAL A 112 15.86 -15.75 -14.83
N LEU A 113 15.69 -14.75 -15.70
CA LEU A 113 15.87 -14.97 -17.14
C LEU A 113 17.37 -15.13 -17.42
N PRO A 114 17.78 -16.10 -18.27
CA PRO A 114 19.14 -16.13 -18.78
C PRO A 114 19.47 -14.73 -19.27
N THR A 115 20.66 -14.23 -18.94
CA THR A 115 21.13 -12.95 -19.44
C THR A 115 20.86 -12.94 -20.95
N TYR A 116 20.42 -11.83 -21.53
CA TYR A 116 20.09 -11.79 -22.97
C TYR A 116 21.16 -12.48 -23.84
N LYS A 117 22.43 -12.33 -23.46
CA LYS A 117 23.60 -13.06 -23.97
C LYS A 117 23.45 -14.59 -23.95
N GLU A 118 23.13 -15.18 -22.82
CA GLU A 118 22.95 -16.64 -22.63
C GLU A 118 21.77 -17.17 -23.46
N GLY A 119 20.69 -16.37 -23.59
CA GLY A 119 19.55 -16.70 -24.46
C GLY A 119 19.92 -16.70 -25.96
N ILE A 120 20.76 -15.75 -26.38
CA ILE A 120 21.28 -15.70 -27.75
C ILE A 120 22.24 -16.86 -28.02
N ASP A 121 23.16 -17.15 -27.10
CA ASP A 121 24.13 -18.23 -27.25
C ASP A 121 23.43 -19.60 -27.32
N ALA A 122 22.41 -19.84 -26.50
CA ALA A 122 21.61 -21.07 -26.55
C ALA A 122 20.82 -21.21 -27.88
N SER A 123 20.26 -20.11 -28.38
CA SER A 123 19.54 -20.08 -29.65
C SER A 123 20.49 -20.30 -30.84
N GLU A 124 21.69 -19.73 -30.80
CA GLU A 124 22.71 -19.92 -31.84
C GLU A 124 23.17 -21.39 -31.90
N VAL A 125 23.41 -22.01 -30.74
CA VAL A 125 23.80 -23.44 -30.67
C VAL A 125 22.68 -24.34 -31.22
N ALA A 126 21.43 -24.07 -30.87
CA ALA A 126 20.29 -24.83 -31.38
C ALA A 126 20.15 -24.72 -32.92
N LEU A 127 20.28 -23.51 -33.47
CA LEU A 127 20.21 -23.27 -34.91
C LEU A 127 21.39 -23.93 -35.67
N ARG A 128 22.58 -23.93 -35.08
CA ARG A 128 23.75 -24.62 -35.67
C ARG A 128 23.56 -26.13 -35.72
N GLU A 129 22.97 -26.71 -34.69
CA GLU A 129 22.69 -28.15 -34.64
C GLU A 129 21.57 -28.56 -35.60
N GLU A 130 20.51 -27.76 -35.70
CA GLU A 130 19.43 -27.97 -36.68
C GLU A 130 19.97 -27.91 -38.12
N HIS A 131 20.84 -26.93 -38.42
CA HIS A 131 21.49 -26.84 -39.72
C HIS A 131 22.46 -28.01 -39.99
N ARG A 132 23.15 -28.54 -38.95
CA ARG A 132 23.99 -29.73 -39.07
C ARG A 132 23.16 -30.96 -39.44
N LEU A 133 22.02 -31.16 -38.78
CA LEU A 133 21.09 -32.26 -39.05
C LEU A 133 20.46 -32.11 -40.44
N TRP A 134 20.06 -30.91 -40.85
CA TRP A 134 19.57 -30.64 -42.19
C TRP A 134 20.58 -31.03 -43.27
N LYS A 135 21.86 -30.66 -43.10
CA LYS A 135 22.92 -31.07 -44.03
C LYS A 135 23.09 -32.58 -44.13
N LEU A 136 22.93 -33.31 -43.03
CA LEU A 136 23.02 -34.77 -43.01
C LEU A 136 21.82 -35.44 -43.69
N THR A 137 20.66 -34.79 -43.73
CA THR A 137 19.46 -35.25 -44.46
C THR A 137 19.47 -34.93 -45.96
N GLN A 138 20.47 -34.20 -46.46
CA GLN A 138 20.62 -33.85 -47.89
C GLN A 138 21.65 -34.74 -48.63
N ILE A 139 22.16 -35.80 -47.97
CA ILE A 139 22.98 -36.88 -48.55
C ILE A 139 22.11 -38.13 -48.63
#